data_AF-A0AAV2Z743-F1
#
_entry.id   AF-A0AAV2Z743-F1
#
_cell.length_a   1.000
_cell.length_b   1.000
_cell.length_c   1.000
_cell.angle_alpha   90.00
_cell.angle_beta   90.00
_cell.angle_gamma   90.00
#
_symmetry.space_group_name_H-M   'P 1'
#
loop_
_entity.id
_entity.type
_entity.pdbx_description
1 polymer ?
#
loop_
_entity_poly.entity_id
_entity_poly.type
_entity_poly.pdbx_seq_one_letter_code
_entity_poly.pdbx_strand_id
1 'polypeptide(L)'
;MGKKSKHPKVEAGPGSAAYAKPKSPKASPQKVAQVGPAPKSPKSPRSPSKSPPKSASKSPPKSPPKSPKSPKSPPKSNKSDASPGKASLPSSPNIKERAEKIDGALKRRKSIEEIHDAGIFKSEEDSEKLNQIADTIAEKIDARPDQDEIHDAIINPSGANRRLSGALASTAKLLEKSITADKIDRHLGSRPDVEELERANVINSTSVAPGLQSVQKKLLRQMSSDELSHRLENRPDVQEMKDQGMIKDGVAPSLQATQDKLQRQLVSDRVHHQLGKRPSMSELASQGVLDKADTEIAPSLVPTAKKLERKLVQNQVAHLLESRPEKDELVSHHILEDPEVAVAPILQGAKHKLERQLTADRIAQQLRKRPSVTELEEKGIIDEGELGDDGLPAQKKCSLSRRARYTLALKAAGRIAADNLITQDEKARLKDLILSDDEKVVAAIECYELDQDIEEMLDTLYRVAKLS
;
A
#
# COMPACT_ATOMS: atom_id res chain seq x y z
N MET A 1 -20.93 49.71 -51.12
CA MET A 1 -19.71 50.48 -51.49
C MET A 1 -18.78 50.42 -50.28
N GLY A 2 -17.53 49.99 -50.30
CA GLY A 2 -16.61 49.55 -51.33
C GLY A 2 -15.52 48.68 -50.70
N LYS A 3 -14.85 47.95 -51.57
CA LYS A 3 -13.92 46.83 -51.37
C LYS A 3 -12.63 47.25 -50.65
N LYS A 4 -12.04 46.35 -49.84
CA LYS A 4 -10.57 46.17 -49.78
C LYS A 4 -10.21 44.70 -49.64
N SER A 5 -9.53 44.22 -50.67
CA SER A 5 -8.93 42.90 -50.84
C SER A 5 -7.61 42.80 -50.09
N LYS A 6 -7.28 41.61 -49.60
CA LYS A 6 -5.90 41.15 -49.40
C LYS A 6 -5.83 39.67 -49.75
N HIS A 7 -5.19 39.38 -50.88
CA HIS A 7 -4.65 38.08 -51.21
C HIS A 7 -3.49 37.74 -50.27
N PRO A 8 -3.16 36.44 -50.13
CA PRO A 8 -1.78 36.06 -50.36
C PRO A 8 -1.65 34.99 -51.44
N LYS A 9 -0.41 34.94 -51.91
CA LYS A 9 0.10 34.52 -53.21
C LYS A 9 0.42 33.02 -53.19
N VAL A 10 0.11 32.35 -54.30
CA VAL A 10 0.56 31.01 -54.66
C VAL A 10 2.02 31.12 -55.13
N GLU A 11 2.91 30.30 -54.57
CA GLU A 11 4.20 29.95 -55.19
C GLU A 11 4.34 28.44 -55.22
N ALA A 12 4.77 27.93 -56.37
CA ALA A 12 4.79 26.55 -56.76
C ALA A 12 6.23 26.00 -56.80
N GLY A 13 6.41 24.84 -56.14
CA GLY A 13 7.33 23.74 -56.48
C GLY A 13 8.84 23.93 -56.28
N PRO A 14 9.67 22.89 -56.52
CA PRO A 14 9.38 21.44 -56.54
C PRO A 14 10.31 20.65 -55.57
N GLY A 15 9.90 19.46 -55.10
CA GLY A 15 10.73 18.67 -54.17
C GLY A 15 10.41 17.20 -54.19
N SER A 16 11.01 16.49 -55.15
CA SER A 16 11.04 15.02 -55.21
C SER A 16 11.92 14.48 -54.07
N ALA A 17 11.42 13.55 -53.25
CA ALA A 17 12.26 12.59 -52.53
C ALA A 17 11.46 11.41 -51.94
N ALA A 18 11.62 10.26 -52.59
CA ALA A 18 11.85 8.94 -52.01
C ALA A 18 10.90 8.39 -50.92
N TYR A 19 10.08 7.42 -51.35
CA TYR A 19 9.55 6.32 -50.55
C TYR A 19 10.66 5.62 -49.72
N ALA A 20 10.55 5.67 -48.39
CA ALA A 20 11.34 4.84 -47.48
C ALA A 20 10.50 3.64 -47.00
N LYS A 21 10.86 2.44 -47.47
CA LYS A 21 10.34 1.15 -46.99
C LYS A 21 10.80 0.89 -45.54
N PRO A 22 9.94 0.39 -44.63
CA PRO A 22 10.41 -0.12 -43.35
C PRO A 22 11.13 -1.46 -43.53
N LYS A 23 12.39 -1.53 -43.07
CA LYS A 23 13.21 -2.73 -43.04
C LYS A 23 12.71 -3.68 -41.95
N SER A 24 12.44 -4.92 -42.36
CA SER A 24 12.29 -6.09 -41.49
C SER A 24 13.61 -6.42 -40.77
N PRO A 25 13.59 -6.87 -39.50
CA PRO A 25 14.79 -7.39 -38.85
C PRO A 25 15.10 -8.80 -39.37
N LYS A 26 16.35 -8.96 -39.83
CA LYS A 26 16.94 -10.21 -40.31
C LYS A 26 17.05 -11.24 -39.18
N ALA A 27 16.54 -12.44 -39.45
CA ALA A 27 16.95 -13.68 -38.80
C ALA A 27 18.40 -14.04 -39.18
N SER A 28 19.11 -14.67 -38.25
CA SER A 28 20.44 -15.27 -38.43
C SER A 28 20.61 -16.34 -37.33
N PRO A 29 21.42 -17.39 -37.54
CA PRO A 29 20.89 -18.74 -37.66
C PRO A 29 21.20 -19.66 -36.48
N GLN A 30 20.42 -20.75 -36.44
CA GLN A 30 20.64 -21.96 -35.65
C GLN A 30 22.08 -22.47 -35.79
N LYS A 31 22.73 -22.72 -34.65
CA LYS A 31 23.90 -23.61 -34.57
C LYS A 31 23.49 -24.87 -33.82
N VAL A 32 23.54 -25.98 -34.55
CA VAL A 32 23.36 -27.35 -34.10
C VAL A 32 24.60 -27.77 -33.30
N ALA A 33 24.43 -28.28 -32.08
CA ALA A 33 25.44 -29.08 -31.40
C ALA A 33 24.78 -30.11 -30.46
N GLN A 34 24.78 -31.34 -30.96
CA GLN A 34 24.96 -32.65 -30.31
C GLN A 34 24.45 -32.94 -28.88
N VAL A 35 23.86 -34.13 -28.84
CA VAL A 35 23.24 -34.89 -27.74
C VAL A 35 24.30 -35.59 -26.87
N GLY A 36 24.06 -35.60 -25.54
CA GLY A 36 24.56 -36.61 -24.58
C GLY A 36 25.13 -36.04 -23.28
N PRO A 37 25.18 -36.80 -22.18
CA PRO A 37 24.06 -37.34 -21.40
C PRO A 37 23.96 -36.70 -19.99
N ALA A 38 22.86 -36.97 -19.30
CA ALA A 38 22.43 -36.40 -18.02
C ALA A 38 23.48 -36.40 -16.87
N PRO A 39 23.55 -35.32 -16.07
CA PRO A 39 24.04 -35.38 -14.71
C PRO A 39 22.92 -35.27 -13.66
N LYS A 40 22.95 -36.30 -12.83
CA LYS A 40 22.34 -36.52 -11.51
C LYS A 40 22.01 -35.25 -10.71
N SER A 41 20.75 -35.21 -10.26
CA SER A 41 20.19 -34.33 -9.24
C SER A 41 21.00 -34.30 -7.92
N PRO A 42 21.31 -33.12 -7.35
CA PRO A 42 21.69 -33.01 -5.96
C PRO A 42 20.43 -32.96 -5.06
N LYS A 43 20.40 -33.88 -4.10
CA LYS A 43 19.41 -33.99 -3.03
C LYS A 43 19.41 -32.73 -2.16
N SER A 44 18.26 -32.05 -2.06
CA SER A 44 17.97 -31.11 -0.97
C SER A 44 17.20 -31.83 0.13
N PRO A 45 17.61 -31.79 1.41
CA PRO A 45 16.78 -32.28 2.50
C PRO A 45 15.68 -31.26 2.80
N ARG A 46 14.44 -31.72 2.69
CA ARG A 46 13.22 -30.99 3.07
C ARG A 46 12.67 -31.65 4.34
N SER A 47 12.60 -30.88 5.42
CA SER A 47 11.67 -31.08 6.54
C SER A 47 11.58 -29.76 7.32
N PRO A 48 10.54 -29.52 8.15
CA PRO A 48 9.28 -30.27 8.32
C PRO A 48 8.03 -29.35 8.32
N SER A 49 6.85 -29.89 8.04
CA SER A 49 5.61 -29.46 8.72
C SER A 49 4.46 -30.42 8.42
N LYS A 50 4.12 -31.24 9.42
CA LYS A 50 2.78 -31.79 9.60
C LYS A 50 2.40 -31.57 11.06
N SER A 51 1.34 -30.80 11.26
CA SER A 51 0.57 -30.62 12.49
C SER A 51 0.04 -31.97 13.00
N PRO A 52 -0.33 -32.12 14.30
CA PRO A 52 -1.67 -31.72 14.77
C PRO A 52 -1.70 -31.35 16.29
N PRO A 53 -2.87 -31.25 16.97
CA PRO A 53 -4.04 -30.43 16.68
C PRO A 53 -4.43 -29.49 17.85
N LYS A 54 -5.42 -28.64 17.55
CA LYS A 54 -6.07 -27.63 18.38
C LYS A 54 -6.77 -28.21 19.62
N SER A 55 -6.66 -27.51 20.75
CA SER A 55 -7.78 -27.34 21.69
C SER A 55 -7.73 -25.97 22.40
N ALA A 56 -8.91 -25.33 22.40
CA ALA A 56 -9.47 -24.34 23.33
C ALA A 56 -8.64 -23.14 23.85
N SER A 57 -9.01 -21.98 23.30
CA SER A 57 -9.06 -20.63 23.90
C SER A 57 -8.88 -20.48 25.43
N LYS A 58 -7.84 -19.74 25.83
CA LYS A 58 -7.89 -18.76 26.93
C LYS A 58 -6.74 -17.75 26.84
N SER A 59 -7.11 -16.48 26.96
CA SER A 59 -6.31 -15.27 26.79
C SER A 59 -5.09 -15.20 27.74
N PRO A 60 -3.97 -14.55 27.33
CA PRO A 60 -2.75 -14.49 28.13
C PRO A 60 -2.78 -13.34 29.15
N PRO A 61 -2.40 -13.56 30.43
CA PRO A 61 -2.15 -12.47 31.36
C PRO A 61 -0.69 -12.03 31.32
N LYS A 62 -0.55 -10.70 31.44
CA LYS A 62 0.67 -9.92 31.65
C LYS A 62 1.49 -10.46 32.84
N SER A 63 2.80 -10.60 32.66
CA SER A 63 3.77 -10.82 33.75
C SER A 63 3.85 -9.59 34.67
N PRO A 64 3.80 -9.76 36.01
CA PRO A 64 3.74 -8.63 36.95
C PRO A 64 5.12 -8.29 37.56
N PRO A 65 5.23 -7.11 38.20
CA PRO A 65 6.47 -6.59 38.80
C PRO A 65 6.64 -6.96 40.29
N LYS A 66 7.90 -6.84 40.76
CA LYS A 66 8.37 -6.47 42.12
C LYS A 66 7.92 -7.27 43.36
N SER A 67 8.95 -7.73 44.09
CA SER A 67 9.11 -7.83 45.57
C SER A 67 8.21 -8.78 46.39
N PRO A 68 8.79 -9.60 47.30
CA PRO A 68 8.03 -10.28 48.36
C PRO A 68 7.95 -9.44 49.65
N LYS A 69 6.73 -9.36 50.21
CA LYS A 69 6.42 -8.95 51.59
C LYS A 69 5.74 -10.12 52.29
N SER A 70 6.20 -10.47 53.50
CA SER A 70 5.42 -10.98 54.65
C SER A 70 6.39 -11.27 55.82
N PRO A 71 5.94 -11.43 57.09
CA PRO A 71 4.70 -10.99 57.74
C PRO A 71 4.93 -10.24 59.08
N LYS A 72 3.83 -9.75 59.65
CA LYS A 72 3.68 -9.12 60.97
C LYS A 72 3.83 -10.12 62.13
N SER A 73 4.48 -9.69 63.22
CA SER A 73 4.17 -10.05 64.62
C SER A 73 4.90 -9.09 65.58
N PRO A 74 4.44 -8.96 66.85
CA PRO A 74 4.44 -7.71 67.62
C PRO A 74 5.70 -7.52 68.49
N PRO A 75 5.92 -6.32 69.08
CA PRO A 75 6.97 -6.14 70.06
C PRO A 75 6.43 -6.04 71.50
N LYS A 76 7.20 -6.62 72.43
CA LYS A 76 7.40 -6.27 73.85
C LYS A 76 6.60 -7.02 74.93
N SER A 77 7.33 -7.85 75.68
CA SER A 77 7.33 -7.82 77.15
C SER A 77 8.60 -8.47 77.77
N ASN A 78 9.39 -7.62 78.44
CA ASN A 78 10.05 -7.78 79.75
C ASN A 78 11.08 -8.88 80.10
N LYS A 79 12.12 -8.37 80.79
CA LYS A 79 12.94 -8.92 81.91
C LYS A 79 14.25 -9.67 81.61
N SER A 80 15.36 -8.96 81.83
CA SER A 80 16.37 -9.22 82.89
C SER A 80 17.28 -7.97 82.98
N ASP A 81 17.19 -7.18 84.04
CA ASP A 81 18.02 -7.26 85.25
C ASP A 81 19.52 -7.45 84.98
N ALA A 82 20.26 -6.34 84.95
CA ALA A 82 21.61 -6.21 85.51
C ALA A 82 22.06 -4.74 85.46
N SER A 83 22.03 -4.11 86.63
CA SER A 83 22.62 -2.80 86.94
C SER A 83 24.09 -2.68 86.50
N PRO A 84 24.55 -1.44 86.22
CA PRO A 84 25.88 -1.06 86.69
C PRO A 84 25.80 0.09 87.69
N GLY A 85 26.57 -0.10 88.75
CA GLY A 85 26.74 0.72 89.94
C GLY A 85 26.63 2.23 89.76
N LYS A 86 25.95 2.83 90.75
CA LYS A 86 26.31 4.15 91.29
C LYS A 86 27.82 4.20 91.52
N ALA A 87 28.55 4.92 90.69
CA ALA A 87 29.83 5.50 91.08
C ALA A 87 29.57 6.98 91.33
N SER A 88 29.48 7.31 92.62
CA SER A 88 29.52 8.67 93.13
C SER A 88 30.71 9.41 92.53
N LEU A 89 30.44 10.51 91.83
CA LEU A 89 31.42 11.55 91.56
C LEU A 89 31.99 12.01 92.91
N PRO A 90 33.31 11.90 93.18
CA PRO A 90 33.87 12.66 94.27
C PRO A 90 33.80 14.14 93.88
N SER A 91 33.03 14.91 94.66
CA SER A 91 33.04 16.36 94.64
C SER A 91 34.50 16.82 94.66
N SER A 92 34.94 17.47 93.59
CA SER A 92 36.28 18.04 93.51
C SER A 92 36.46 19.02 94.68
N PRO A 93 37.49 18.88 95.54
CA PRO A 93 37.73 19.85 96.59
C PRO A 93 38.05 21.20 95.93
N ASN A 94 37.37 22.22 96.43
CA ASN A 94 37.37 23.60 95.95
C ASN A 94 38.83 24.07 95.76
N ILE A 95 39.19 24.43 94.53
CA ILE A 95 40.57 24.83 94.16
C ILE A 95 41.08 25.95 95.08
N LYS A 96 40.18 26.79 95.58
CA LYS A 96 40.47 27.84 96.56
C LYS A 96 40.94 27.30 97.91
N GLU A 97 40.30 26.25 98.42
CA GLU A 97 40.64 25.63 99.71
C GLU A 97 41.98 24.88 99.63
N ARG A 98 42.30 24.32 98.45
CA ARG A 98 43.61 23.74 98.17
C ARG A 98 44.69 24.81 98.06
N ALA A 99 44.40 25.94 97.41
CA ALA A 99 45.30 27.08 97.32
C ALA A 99 45.58 27.70 98.70
N GLU A 100 44.56 27.85 99.56
CA GLU A 100 44.71 28.35 100.92
C GLU A 100 45.48 27.37 101.83
N LYS A 101 45.30 26.06 101.66
CA LYS A 101 46.14 25.05 102.33
C LYS A 101 47.59 25.10 101.87
N ILE A 102 47.85 25.35 100.58
CA ILE A 102 49.21 25.51 100.05
C ILE A 102 49.83 26.81 100.55
N ASP A 103 49.08 27.92 100.56
CA ASP A 103 49.54 29.21 101.07
C ASP A 103 49.78 29.18 102.59
N GLY A 104 48.92 28.49 103.33
CA GLY A 104 49.10 28.20 104.75
C GLY A 104 50.28 27.27 105.03
N ALA A 105 50.61 26.35 104.12
CA ALA A 105 51.79 25.49 104.23
C ALA A 105 53.09 26.23 103.86
N LEU A 106 53.04 27.15 102.90
CA LEU A 106 54.15 28.04 102.51
C LEU A 106 54.49 29.02 103.64
N LYS A 107 53.48 29.59 104.31
CA LYS A 107 53.67 30.45 105.49
C LYS A 107 54.22 29.72 106.73
N ARG A 108 54.09 28.39 106.78
CA ARG A 108 54.65 27.54 107.85
C ARG A 108 56.05 27.02 107.53
N ARG A 109 56.61 27.34 106.36
CA ARG A 109 58.01 27.02 106.08
C ARG A 109 58.90 27.95 106.89
N LYS A 110 59.88 27.35 107.57
CA LYS A 110 61.01 28.06 108.17
C LYS A 110 61.74 28.84 107.08
N SER A 111 62.24 30.03 107.40
CA SER A 111 63.04 30.81 106.45
C SER A 111 64.31 30.04 106.07
N ILE A 112 64.91 30.36 104.93
CA ILE A 112 66.12 29.66 104.46
C ILE A 112 67.29 29.82 105.46
N GLU A 113 67.30 30.92 106.21
CA GLU A 113 68.23 31.23 107.31
C GLU A 113 67.97 30.33 108.54
N GLU A 114 66.71 30.06 108.91
CA GLU A 114 66.35 29.16 110.03
C GLU A 114 66.62 27.66 109.73
N ILE A 115 66.72 27.28 108.46
CA ILE A 115 67.08 25.92 108.04
C ILE A 115 68.62 25.74 108.04
N HIS A 116 69.37 26.83 107.82
CA HIS A 116 70.82 26.85 107.87
C HIS A 116 71.34 26.67 109.32
N ASP A 117 70.70 27.34 110.29
CA ASP A 117 71.05 27.25 111.72
C ASP A 117 70.69 25.90 112.37
N ALA A 118 69.78 25.12 111.76
CA ALA A 118 69.37 23.80 112.22
C ALA A 118 70.31 22.64 111.79
N GLY A 119 71.40 22.94 111.06
CA GLY A 119 72.44 21.96 110.74
C GLY A 119 72.04 20.82 109.79
N ILE A 120 71.01 21.02 108.97
CA ILE A 120 70.53 20.06 107.95
C ILE A 120 71.36 20.17 106.65
N PHE A 121 71.98 21.31 106.36
CA PHE A 121 73.00 21.45 105.34
C PHE A 121 74.38 21.29 105.97
N LYS A 122 75.12 20.22 105.64
CA LYS A 122 76.48 19.98 106.12
C LYS A 122 77.58 20.14 105.06
N SER A 123 77.25 20.50 103.83
CA SER A 123 78.23 21.05 102.87
C SER A 123 77.55 21.84 101.76
N GLU A 124 78.26 22.83 101.25
CA GLU A 124 77.91 23.66 100.09
C GLU A 124 77.64 22.80 98.83
N GLU A 125 78.29 21.63 98.75
CA GLU A 125 78.17 20.66 97.64
C GLU A 125 76.76 20.07 97.44
N ASP A 126 75.96 19.90 98.50
CA ASP A 126 74.62 19.33 98.37
C ASP A 126 73.59 20.37 97.89
N SER A 127 73.86 21.66 98.15
CA SER A 127 73.10 22.77 97.56
C SER A 127 73.38 22.91 96.07
N GLU A 128 74.63 22.71 95.65
CA GLU A 128 75.03 22.72 94.24
C GLU A 128 74.44 21.55 93.47
N LYS A 129 74.40 20.34 94.04
CA LYS A 129 73.75 19.18 93.41
C LYS A 129 72.25 19.39 93.22
N LEU A 130 71.57 20.03 94.18
CA LEU A 130 70.15 20.38 94.04
C LEU A 130 69.94 21.46 92.99
N ASN A 131 70.84 22.45 92.89
CA ASN A 131 70.81 23.45 91.83
C ASN A 131 71.07 22.82 90.46
N GLN A 132 72.02 21.90 90.33
CA GLN A 132 72.26 21.14 89.10
C GLN A 132 71.05 20.27 88.71
N ILE A 133 70.36 19.65 89.68
CA ILE A 133 69.11 18.92 89.41
C ILE A 133 68.01 19.90 88.97
N ALA A 134 67.93 21.09 89.57
CA ALA A 134 66.98 22.11 89.16
C ALA A 134 67.26 22.61 87.72
N ASP A 135 68.53 22.85 87.38
CA ASP A 135 68.94 23.29 86.04
C ASP A 135 68.69 22.21 84.98
N THR A 136 68.99 20.95 85.27
CA THR A 136 68.68 19.83 84.35
C THR A 136 67.18 19.58 84.20
N ILE A 137 66.36 19.89 85.21
CA ILE A 137 64.90 19.86 85.09
C ILE A 137 64.42 21.06 84.27
N ALA A 138 64.98 22.25 84.46
CA ALA A 138 64.66 23.44 83.70
C ALA A 138 64.97 23.24 82.21
N GLU A 139 66.15 22.71 81.88
CA GLU A 139 66.53 22.37 80.51
C GLU A 139 65.57 21.35 79.87
N LYS A 140 65.10 20.35 80.64
CA LYS A 140 64.10 19.37 80.17
C LYS A 140 62.69 19.95 80.04
N ILE A 141 62.35 21.01 80.77
CA ILE A 141 61.07 21.70 80.64
C ILE A 141 61.09 22.60 79.41
N ASP A 142 62.20 23.30 79.16
CA ASP A 142 62.38 24.16 77.99
C ASP A 142 62.48 23.34 76.69
N ALA A 143 63.02 22.11 76.76
CA ALA A 143 63.05 21.17 75.64
C ALA A 143 61.75 20.35 75.45
N ARG A 144 60.68 20.65 76.19
CA ARG A 144 59.42 19.91 76.08
C ARG A 144 58.67 20.37 74.81
N PRO A 145 58.32 19.44 73.90
CA PRO A 145 57.54 19.78 72.72
C PRO A 145 56.17 20.31 73.12
N ASP A 146 55.68 21.29 72.34
CA ASP A 146 54.38 21.87 72.54
C ASP A 146 53.28 20.82 72.40
N GLN A 147 52.17 21.01 73.12
CA GLN A 147 51.07 20.05 73.12
C GLN A 147 50.52 19.77 71.71
N ASP A 148 50.56 20.77 70.83
CA ASP A 148 50.15 20.66 69.43
C ASP A 148 51.11 19.77 68.61
N GLU A 149 52.42 19.85 68.84
CA GLU A 149 53.42 19.01 68.16
C GLU A 149 53.28 17.53 68.57
N ILE A 150 52.97 17.27 69.84
CA ILE A 150 52.73 15.92 70.36
C ILE A 150 51.46 15.31 69.72
N HIS A 151 50.40 16.11 69.53
CA HIS A 151 49.16 15.65 68.93
C HIS A 151 49.29 15.32 67.44
N ASP A 152 50.12 16.05 66.69
CA ASP A 152 50.37 15.77 65.28
C ASP A 152 51.30 14.55 65.08
N ALA A 153 52.20 14.25 66.02
CA ALA A 153 53.05 13.05 65.99
C ALA A 153 52.31 11.75 66.37
N ILE A 154 51.27 11.83 67.22
CA ILE A 154 50.47 10.67 67.67
C ILE A 154 49.17 10.57 66.85
N ILE A 155 49.33 10.30 65.55
CA ILE A 155 48.36 9.64 64.64
C ILE A 155 46.86 9.90 64.97
N ASN A 156 46.29 10.94 64.36
CA ASN A 156 44.97 10.98 63.71
C ASN A 156 44.75 12.36 63.05
N PRO A 157 44.70 12.49 61.70
CA PRO A 157 44.55 13.78 61.02
C PRO A 157 43.13 14.38 61.08
N SER A 158 42.19 13.71 61.74
CA SER A 158 40.82 14.19 61.90
C SER A 158 40.76 15.20 63.05
N GLY A 159 40.69 16.49 62.68
CA GLY A 159 40.67 17.64 63.58
C GLY A 159 39.57 17.67 64.65
N ALA A 160 38.68 16.67 64.70
CA ALA A 160 37.68 16.51 65.76
C ALA A 160 38.28 16.01 67.09
N ASN A 161 39.39 15.26 67.07
CA ASN A 161 40.03 14.72 68.28
C ASN A 161 40.99 15.73 68.96
N ARG A 162 41.29 16.86 68.32
CA ARG A 162 42.20 17.92 68.84
C ARG A 162 41.71 18.60 70.11
N ARG A 163 40.40 18.51 70.43
CA ARG A 163 39.77 19.25 71.54
C ARG A 163 39.14 18.36 72.62
N LEU A 164 39.27 17.04 72.48
CA LEU A 164 38.68 16.10 73.43
C LEU A 164 39.70 15.76 74.52
N SER A 165 39.28 15.82 75.78
CA SER A 165 40.14 15.43 76.90
C SER A 165 40.57 13.96 76.76
N GLY A 166 41.78 13.63 77.21
CA GLY A 166 42.36 12.28 77.05
C GLY A 166 41.49 11.14 77.58
N ALA A 167 40.60 11.43 78.55
CA ALA A 167 39.63 10.48 79.08
C ALA A 167 38.46 10.18 78.10
N LEU A 168 38.04 11.17 77.29
CA LEU A 168 36.95 11.03 76.31
C LEU A 168 37.44 10.57 74.94
N ALA A 169 38.73 10.70 74.65
CA ALA A 169 39.32 10.31 73.37
C ALA A 169 39.07 8.82 73.01
N SER A 170 39.09 7.91 73.99
CA SER A 170 38.81 6.48 73.76
C SER A 170 37.34 6.25 73.38
N THR A 171 36.42 6.89 74.10
CA THR A 171 34.97 6.83 73.82
C THR A 171 34.61 7.47 72.48
N ALA A 172 35.26 8.58 72.12
CA ALA A 172 35.08 9.25 70.84
C ALA A 172 35.58 8.40 69.67
N LYS A 173 36.75 7.73 69.81
CA LYS A 173 37.24 6.77 68.81
C LYS A 173 36.31 5.56 68.65
N LEU A 174 35.73 5.06 69.74
CA LEU A 174 34.73 3.98 69.69
C LEU A 174 33.45 4.42 68.99
N LEU A 175 32.98 5.65 69.27
CA LEU A 175 31.83 6.23 68.58
C LEU A 175 32.12 6.44 67.09
N GLU A 176 33.30 6.96 66.74
CA GLU A 176 33.75 7.09 65.35
C GLU A 176 33.80 5.75 64.63
N LYS A 177 34.29 4.69 65.30
CA LYS A 177 34.25 3.32 64.79
C LYS A 177 32.82 2.81 64.61
N SER A 178 31.90 3.11 65.53
CA SER A 178 30.50 2.71 65.40
C SER A 178 29.79 3.46 64.27
N ILE A 179 30.04 4.76 64.14
CA ILE A 179 29.46 5.61 63.08
C ILE A 179 29.99 5.17 61.70
N THR A 180 31.27 4.81 61.59
CA THR A 180 31.84 4.29 60.34
C THR A 180 31.31 2.90 60.02
N ALA A 181 31.15 2.02 61.02
CA ALA A 181 30.51 0.72 60.84
C ALA A 181 29.06 0.85 60.35
N ASP A 182 28.25 1.69 60.99
CA ASP A 182 26.86 1.94 60.58
C ASP A 182 26.76 2.50 59.15
N LYS A 183 27.70 3.36 58.76
CA LYS A 183 27.78 3.87 57.37
C LYS A 183 28.13 2.75 56.39
N ILE A 184 29.10 1.90 56.72
CA ILE A 184 29.50 0.77 55.88
C ILE A 184 28.33 -0.21 55.74
N ASP A 185 27.64 -0.55 56.82
CA ASP A 185 26.49 -1.46 56.78
C ASP A 185 25.35 -0.92 55.91
N ARG A 186 25.09 0.39 55.95
CA ARG A 186 24.14 1.03 55.01
C ARG A 186 24.58 0.88 53.56
N HIS A 187 25.87 1.10 53.26
CA HIS A 187 26.41 0.96 51.89
C HIS A 187 26.43 -0.50 51.41
N LEU A 188 26.68 -1.45 52.30
CA LEU A 188 26.60 -2.88 52.02
C LEU A 188 25.15 -3.32 51.76
N GLY A 189 24.17 -2.77 52.50
CA GLY A 189 22.75 -3.02 52.28
C GLY A 189 22.22 -2.43 50.97
N SER A 190 22.82 -1.35 50.47
CA SER A 190 22.51 -0.75 49.15
C SER A 190 23.44 -1.23 48.04
N ARG A 191 24.26 -2.25 48.26
CA ARG A 191 25.25 -2.70 47.28
C ARG A 191 24.53 -3.38 46.09
N PRO A 192 24.73 -2.91 44.85
CA PRO A 192 24.19 -3.57 43.68
C PRO A 192 24.81 -4.96 43.51
N ASP A 193 24.03 -5.88 42.96
CA ASP A 193 24.47 -7.25 42.72
C ASP A 193 25.51 -7.32 41.60
N VAL A 194 26.31 -8.39 41.58
CA VAL A 194 27.38 -8.57 40.59
C VAL A 194 26.83 -8.60 39.17
N GLU A 195 25.69 -9.29 38.94
CA GLU A 195 25.02 -9.31 37.63
C GLU A 195 24.53 -7.92 37.19
N GLU A 196 24.17 -7.07 38.15
CA GLU A 196 23.74 -5.69 37.86
C GLU A 196 24.92 -4.82 37.45
N LEU A 197 26.07 -5.01 38.09
CA LEU A 197 27.33 -4.37 37.72
C LEU A 197 27.83 -4.84 36.35
N GLU A 198 27.56 -6.09 35.97
CA GLU A 198 27.86 -6.62 34.63
C GLU A 198 26.97 -6.01 33.55
N ARG A 199 25.65 -5.96 33.79
CA ARG A 199 24.70 -5.29 32.89
C ARG A 199 25.02 -3.80 32.72
N ALA A 200 25.49 -3.16 33.78
CA ALA A 200 25.96 -1.78 33.74
C ALA A 200 27.36 -1.61 33.12
N ASN A 201 28.01 -2.69 32.65
CA ASN A 201 29.38 -2.70 32.12
C ASN A 201 30.45 -2.16 33.09
N VAL A 202 30.19 -2.23 34.40
CA VAL A 202 31.15 -1.84 35.44
C VAL A 202 32.12 -2.98 35.73
N ILE A 203 31.63 -4.22 35.70
CA ILE A 203 32.43 -5.45 35.83
C ILE A 203 32.26 -6.25 34.54
N ASN A 204 33.33 -6.90 34.07
CA ASN A 204 33.25 -7.84 32.97
C ASN A 204 33.22 -9.26 33.56
N SER A 205 32.07 -9.94 33.51
CA SER A 205 31.97 -11.38 33.76
C SER A 205 32.55 -12.16 32.61
N THR A 206 33.85 -12.23 32.62
CA THR A 206 34.56 -13.04 31.67
C THR A 206 35.23 -14.15 32.45
N SER A 207 35.22 -15.36 31.89
CA SER A 207 35.87 -16.54 32.47
C SER A 207 37.42 -16.45 32.44
N VAL A 208 37.96 -15.26 32.23
CA VAL A 208 39.38 -14.97 32.04
C VAL A 208 39.90 -14.20 33.25
N ALA A 209 41.11 -14.54 33.68
CA ALA A 209 41.76 -13.94 34.84
C ALA A 209 41.86 -12.40 34.73
N PRO A 210 41.84 -11.65 35.86
CA PRO A 210 41.84 -10.18 35.86
C PRO A 210 42.97 -9.54 35.03
N GLY A 211 44.18 -10.10 35.05
CA GLY A 211 45.33 -9.59 34.29
C GLY A 211 45.20 -9.70 32.77
N LEU A 212 44.34 -10.61 32.28
CA LEU A 212 44.13 -10.87 30.85
C LEU A 212 42.87 -10.17 30.29
N GLN A 213 42.03 -9.58 31.13
CA GLN A 213 40.81 -8.89 30.69
C GLN A 213 41.11 -7.74 29.72
N SER A 214 42.21 -7.03 29.92
CA SER A 214 42.67 -5.96 29.02
C SER A 214 43.03 -6.50 27.63
N VAL A 215 43.76 -7.62 27.58
CA VAL A 215 44.16 -8.30 26.35
C VAL A 215 42.95 -8.88 25.62
N GLN A 216 42.02 -9.50 26.36
CA GLN A 216 40.78 -10.02 25.81
C GLN A 216 39.92 -8.91 25.20
N LYS A 217 39.74 -7.77 25.89
CA LYS A 217 39.03 -6.60 25.32
C LYS A 217 39.72 -6.08 24.07
N LYS A 218 41.06 -6.05 24.05
CA LYS A 218 41.84 -5.64 22.88
C LYS A 218 41.62 -6.59 21.69
N LEU A 219 41.64 -7.90 21.94
CA LEU A 219 41.35 -8.91 20.93
C LEU A 219 39.91 -8.80 20.41
N LEU A 220 38.92 -8.68 21.30
CA LEU A 220 37.52 -8.47 20.91
C LEU A 220 37.36 -7.21 20.06
N ARG A 221 38.07 -6.13 20.41
CA ARG A 221 38.08 -4.91 19.60
C ARG A 221 38.69 -5.15 18.22
N GLN A 222 39.79 -5.89 18.13
CA GLN A 222 40.41 -6.26 16.85
C GLN A 222 39.46 -7.12 16.01
N MET A 223 38.90 -8.19 16.58
CA MET A 223 37.92 -9.04 15.89
C MET A 223 36.71 -8.24 15.40
N SER A 224 36.16 -7.34 16.24
CA SER A 224 35.05 -6.47 15.84
C SER A 224 35.45 -5.46 14.76
N SER A 225 36.72 -5.04 14.75
CA SER A 225 37.27 -4.15 13.72
C SER A 225 37.42 -4.87 12.39
N ASP A 226 37.93 -6.09 12.39
CA ASP A 226 38.11 -6.93 11.21
C ASP A 226 36.76 -7.36 10.62
N GLU A 227 35.78 -7.67 11.48
CA GLU A 227 34.42 -7.93 11.04
C GLU A 227 33.77 -6.68 10.43
N LEU A 228 33.96 -5.52 11.05
CA LEU A 228 33.46 -4.26 10.52
C LEU A 228 34.12 -3.91 9.19
N SER A 229 35.44 -4.07 9.05
CA SER A 229 36.14 -3.80 7.79
C SER A 229 35.63 -4.72 6.68
N HIS A 230 35.49 -6.02 6.94
CA HIS A 230 34.94 -6.96 5.95
C HIS A 230 33.49 -6.61 5.54
N ARG A 231 32.66 -6.13 6.48
CA ARG A 231 31.29 -5.68 6.15
C ARG A 231 31.28 -4.36 5.37
N LEU A 232 32.24 -3.47 5.62
CA LEU A 232 32.38 -2.22 4.90
C LEU A 232 32.92 -2.44 3.48
N GLU A 233 33.80 -3.42 3.28
CA GLU A 233 34.27 -3.85 1.95
C GLU A 233 33.12 -4.38 1.09
N ASN A 234 32.22 -5.17 1.69
CA ASN A 234 31.04 -5.72 1.02
C ASN A 234 29.81 -4.82 1.11
N ARG A 235 29.99 -3.53 1.41
CA ARG A 235 28.86 -2.60 1.52
C ARG A 235 28.31 -2.31 0.12
N PRO A 236 27.00 -2.53 -0.13
CA PRO A 236 26.39 -2.17 -1.40
C PRO A 236 26.42 -0.66 -1.62
N ASP A 237 26.55 -0.25 -2.89
CA ASP A 237 26.54 1.16 -3.23
C ASP A 237 25.17 1.77 -2.93
N VAL A 238 25.15 3.09 -2.68
CA VAL A 238 23.90 3.80 -2.44
C VAL A 238 22.99 3.70 -3.67
N GLN A 239 23.54 3.67 -4.89
CA GLN A 239 22.76 3.47 -6.10
C GLN A 239 22.08 2.11 -6.16
N GLU A 240 22.81 1.04 -5.85
CA GLU A 240 22.24 -0.32 -5.78
C GLU A 240 21.14 -0.40 -4.72
N MET A 241 21.32 0.28 -3.58
CA MET A 241 20.34 0.33 -2.51
C MET A 241 19.06 1.08 -2.91
N LYS A 242 19.17 2.08 -3.78
CA LYS A 242 18.02 2.80 -4.37
C LYS A 242 17.31 1.97 -5.41
N ASP A 243 18.05 1.26 -6.25
CA ASP A 243 17.49 0.37 -7.27
C ASP A 243 16.72 -0.80 -6.63
N GLN A 244 17.20 -1.29 -5.48
CA GLN A 244 16.50 -2.27 -4.65
C GLN A 244 15.31 -1.66 -3.86
N GLY A 245 15.07 -0.35 -3.95
CA GLY A 245 13.96 0.34 -3.30
C GLY A 245 14.12 0.49 -1.77
N MET A 246 15.31 0.26 -1.22
CA MET A 246 15.58 0.43 0.21
C MET A 246 15.75 1.92 0.57
N ILE A 247 16.42 2.69 -0.28
CA ILE A 247 16.56 4.16 -0.16
C ILE A 247 15.75 4.83 -1.27
N LYS A 248 15.13 5.97 -0.95
CA LYS A 248 14.41 6.80 -1.93
C LYS A 248 15.17 8.07 -2.24
N ASP A 249 15.13 8.47 -3.50
CA ASP A 249 15.89 9.61 -4.01
C ASP A 249 15.17 10.94 -3.88
N GLY A 250 15.97 11.98 -3.72
CA GLY A 250 15.53 13.37 -3.84
C GLY A 250 14.77 13.93 -2.62
N VAL A 251 14.63 13.17 -1.53
CA VAL A 251 13.89 13.60 -0.35
C VAL A 251 14.69 13.35 0.93
N ALA A 252 14.61 14.30 1.86
CA ALA A 252 15.29 14.19 3.15
C ALA A 252 14.75 12.98 3.95
N PRO A 253 15.59 12.27 4.74
CA PRO A 253 15.17 11.10 5.50
C PRO A 253 13.97 11.35 6.44
N SER A 254 13.85 12.56 6.98
CA SER A 254 12.72 12.97 7.83
C SER A 254 11.38 13.03 7.08
N LEU A 255 11.40 13.32 5.78
CA LEU A 255 10.21 13.51 4.96
C LEU A 255 9.81 12.26 4.17
N GLN A 256 10.69 11.27 4.05
CA GLN A 256 10.45 10.05 3.26
C GLN A 256 9.13 9.36 3.64
N ALA A 257 8.83 9.23 4.93
CA ALA A 257 7.58 8.63 5.39
C ALA A 257 6.34 9.43 4.97
N THR A 258 6.42 10.77 5.01
CA THR A 258 5.32 11.66 4.63
C THR A 258 5.12 11.68 3.10
N GLN A 259 6.20 11.72 2.34
CA GLN A 259 6.20 11.61 0.88
C GLN A 259 5.56 10.29 0.45
N ASP A 260 5.93 9.17 1.09
CA ASP A 260 5.37 7.85 0.76
C ASP A 260 3.88 7.77 1.03
N LYS A 261 3.44 8.37 2.13
CA LYS A 261 2.02 8.45 2.47
C LYS A 261 1.28 9.27 1.41
N LEU A 262 1.81 10.42 1.02
CA LEU A 262 1.24 11.26 -0.03
C LEU A 262 1.23 10.54 -1.38
N GLN A 263 2.34 9.92 -1.78
CA GLN A 263 2.43 9.17 -3.03
C GLN A 263 1.42 8.03 -3.07
N ARG A 264 1.24 7.29 -1.96
CA ARG A 264 0.20 6.26 -1.85
C ARG A 264 -1.20 6.85 -2.01
N GLN A 265 -1.49 8.00 -1.41
CA GLN A 265 -2.78 8.69 -1.57
C GLN A 265 -3.00 9.13 -3.02
N LEU A 266 -2.01 9.78 -3.65
CA LEU A 266 -2.11 10.21 -5.05
C LEU A 266 -2.30 9.04 -6.01
N VAL A 267 -1.57 7.94 -5.81
CA VAL A 267 -1.75 6.71 -6.60
C VAL A 267 -3.12 6.11 -6.35
N SER A 268 -3.59 6.09 -5.09
CA SER A 268 -4.92 5.61 -4.74
C SER A 268 -6.01 6.44 -5.42
N ASP A 269 -5.93 7.77 -5.37
CA ASP A 269 -6.91 8.67 -5.99
C ASP A 269 -6.89 8.53 -7.52
N ARG A 270 -5.70 8.38 -8.11
CA ARG A 270 -5.54 8.15 -9.55
C ARG A 270 -6.16 6.83 -9.98
N VAL A 271 -5.88 5.75 -9.25
CA VAL A 271 -6.46 4.43 -9.51
C VAL A 271 -7.97 4.47 -9.31
N HIS A 272 -8.45 5.12 -8.26
CA HIS A 272 -9.88 5.29 -8.01
C HIS A 272 -10.57 6.04 -9.17
N HIS A 273 -9.96 7.12 -9.67
CA HIS A 273 -10.47 7.83 -10.83
C HIS A 273 -10.50 6.97 -12.10
N GLN A 274 -9.42 6.20 -12.35
CA GLN A 274 -9.35 5.28 -13.50
C GLN A 274 -10.37 4.15 -13.40
N LEU A 275 -10.60 3.61 -12.20
CA LEU A 275 -11.61 2.59 -11.95
C LEU A 275 -13.03 3.13 -12.08
N GLY A 276 -13.28 4.38 -11.68
CA GLY A 276 -14.57 5.05 -11.89
C GLY A 276 -14.91 5.26 -13.37
N LYS A 277 -13.91 5.43 -14.23
CA LYS A 277 -14.05 5.53 -15.69
C LYS A 277 -13.79 4.20 -16.42
N ARG A 278 -13.84 3.08 -15.71
CA ARG A 278 -13.53 1.78 -16.30
C ARG A 278 -14.61 1.40 -17.34
N PRO A 279 -14.25 1.16 -18.61
CA PRO A 279 -15.21 0.77 -19.62
C PRO A 279 -15.76 -0.63 -19.34
N SER A 280 -17.02 -0.84 -19.74
CA SER A 280 -17.64 -2.16 -19.67
C SER A 280 -17.05 -3.11 -20.73
N MET A 281 -17.17 -4.42 -20.51
CA MET A 281 -16.70 -5.40 -21.50
C MET A 281 -17.41 -5.23 -22.86
N SER A 282 -18.69 -4.86 -22.86
CA SER A 282 -19.43 -4.59 -24.10
C SER A 282 -18.92 -3.34 -24.82
N GLU A 283 -18.53 -2.29 -24.09
CA GLU A 283 -17.92 -1.09 -24.69
C GLU A 283 -16.58 -1.42 -25.34
N LEU A 284 -15.75 -2.22 -24.66
CA LEU A 284 -14.48 -2.70 -25.24
C LEU A 284 -14.72 -3.54 -26.50
N ALA A 285 -15.81 -4.31 -26.56
CA ALA A 285 -16.19 -5.04 -27.75
C ALA A 285 -16.67 -4.15 -28.90
N SER A 286 -17.42 -3.09 -28.59
CA SER A 286 -17.80 -2.08 -29.59
C SER A 286 -16.60 -1.30 -30.15
N GLN A 287 -15.56 -1.11 -29.33
CA GLN A 287 -14.31 -0.47 -29.72
C GLN A 287 -13.35 -1.41 -30.47
N GLY A 288 -13.71 -2.69 -30.63
CA GLY A 288 -12.86 -3.69 -31.30
C GLY A 288 -11.60 -4.09 -30.53
N VAL A 289 -11.55 -3.81 -29.21
CA VAL A 289 -10.44 -4.20 -28.33
C VAL A 289 -10.59 -5.67 -27.90
N LEU A 290 -11.84 -6.10 -27.67
CA LEU A 290 -12.22 -7.48 -27.39
C LEU A 290 -13.22 -7.94 -28.45
N ASP A 291 -13.17 -9.19 -28.89
CA ASP A 291 -14.25 -9.72 -29.73
C ASP A 291 -15.37 -10.27 -28.83
N LYS A 292 -16.63 -10.24 -29.29
CA LYS A 292 -17.76 -10.75 -28.50
C LYS A 292 -17.57 -12.23 -28.13
N ALA A 293 -16.98 -13.01 -29.03
CA ALA A 293 -16.61 -14.41 -28.82
C ALA A 293 -15.50 -14.60 -27.76
N ASP A 294 -14.66 -13.58 -27.51
CA ASP A 294 -13.59 -13.66 -26.50
C ASP A 294 -14.14 -13.66 -25.06
N THR A 295 -15.41 -13.27 -24.86
CA THR A 295 -16.06 -13.27 -23.54
C THR A 295 -16.52 -14.66 -23.12
N GLU A 296 -16.85 -15.52 -24.09
CA GLU A 296 -17.33 -16.89 -23.85
C GLU A 296 -16.16 -17.89 -23.70
N ILE A 297 -15.00 -17.53 -24.24
CA ILE A 297 -13.81 -18.38 -24.30
C ILE A 297 -12.83 -17.97 -23.19
N ALA A 298 -12.18 -18.94 -22.55
CA ALA A 298 -11.15 -18.66 -21.56
C ALA A 298 -10.00 -17.82 -22.17
N PRO A 299 -9.43 -16.82 -21.46
CA PRO A 299 -8.42 -15.90 -22.02
C PRO A 299 -7.18 -16.58 -22.61
N SER A 300 -6.81 -17.75 -22.09
CA SER A 300 -5.69 -18.55 -22.59
C SER A 300 -5.96 -19.18 -23.96
N LEU A 301 -7.23 -19.44 -24.30
CA LEU A 301 -7.67 -20.09 -25.53
C LEU A 301 -8.01 -19.09 -26.65
N VAL A 302 -8.32 -17.83 -26.32
CA VAL A 302 -8.56 -16.75 -27.28
C VAL A 302 -7.56 -16.71 -28.45
N PRO A 303 -6.22 -16.73 -28.25
CA PRO A 303 -5.28 -16.69 -29.37
C PRO A 303 -5.36 -17.94 -30.27
N THR A 304 -5.63 -19.11 -29.69
CA THR A 304 -5.80 -20.36 -30.45
C THR A 304 -7.11 -20.38 -31.23
N ALA A 305 -8.20 -19.88 -30.62
CA ALA A 305 -9.51 -19.76 -31.24
C ALA A 305 -9.46 -18.81 -32.44
N LYS A 306 -8.91 -17.60 -32.29
CA LYS A 306 -8.74 -16.64 -33.39
C LYS A 306 -7.86 -17.19 -34.51
N LYS A 307 -6.81 -17.93 -34.17
CA LYS A 307 -5.95 -18.58 -35.18
C LYS A 307 -6.71 -19.65 -35.96
N LEU A 308 -7.56 -20.41 -35.28
CA LEU A 308 -8.41 -21.42 -35.92
C LEU A 308 -9.49 -20.76 -36.77
N GLU A 309 -10.18 -19.75 -36.26
CA GLU A 309 -11.17 -18.95 -37.00
C GLU A 309 -10.57 -18.38 -38.29
N ARG A 310 -9.40 -17.74 -38.22
CA ARG A 310 -8.71 -17.24 -39.41
C ARG A 310 -8.41 -18.33 -40.43
N LYS A 311 -8.01 -19.53 -39.99
CA LYS A 311 -7.77 -20.67 -40.88
C LYS A 311 -9.06 -21.18 -41.51
N LEU A 312 -10.15 -21.24 -40.75
CA LEU A 312 -11.45 -21.66 -41.27
C LEU A 312 -11.97 -20.66 -42.31
N VAL A 313 -11.92 -19.36 -42.00
CA VAL A 313 -12.29 -18.30 -42.95
C VAL A 313 -11.38 -18.34 -44.17
N GLN A 314 -10.07 -18.54 -44.00
CA GLN A 314 -9.14 -18.67 -45.11
C GLN A 314 -9.50 -19.86 -46.02
N ASN A 315 -9.78 -21.03 -45.45
CA ASN A 315 -10.16 -22.21 -46.21
C ASN A 315 -11.51 -22.01 -46.92
N GLN A 316 -12.48 -21.39 -46.24
CA GLN A 316 -13.79 -21.09 -46.82
C GLN A 316 -13.67 -20.10 -47.99
N VAL A 317 -12.91 -19.01 -47.81
CA VAL A 317 -12.63 -18.05 -48.88
C VAL A 317 -11.88 -18.72 -50.03
N ALA A 318 -10.91 -19.59 -49.74
CA ALA A 318 -10.20 -20.34 -50.78
C ALA A 318 -11.15 -21.18 -51.63
N HIS A 319 -12.06 -21.93 -51.01
CA HIS A 319 -13.07 -22.71 -51.73
C HIS A 319 -14.04 -21.84 -52.54
N LEU A 320 -14.49 -20.70 -51.99
CA LEU A 320 -15.36 -19.75 -52.71
C LEU A 320 -14.65 -19.10 -53.90
N LEU A 321 -13.33 -18.93 -53.81
CA LEU A 321 -12.53 -18.42 -54.92
C LEU A 321 -12.24 -19.49 -55.97
N GLU A 322 -12.14 -20.76 -55.57
CA GLU A 322 -11.98 -21.89 -56.48
C GLU A 322 -13.26 -22.20 -57.27
N SER A 323 -14.41 -22.13 -56.59
CA SER A 323 -15.75 -22.25 -57.20
C SER A 323 -16.29 -20.92 -57.75
N ARG A 324 -15.40 -19.95 -57.98
CA ARG A 324 -15.80 -18.65 -58.51
C ARG A 324 -16.28 -18.84 -59.96
N PRO A 325 -17.51 -18.41 -60.30
CA PRO A 325 -18.01 -18.54 -61.66
C PRO A 325 -17.14 -17.74 -62.62
N GLU A 326 -16.85 -18.35 -63.76
CA GLU A 326 -16.10 -17.71 -64.83
C GLU A 326 -16.91 -16.57 -65.45
N LYS A 327 -16.22 -15.66 -66.12
CA LYS A 327 -16.87 -14.50 -66.74
C LYS A 327 -17.99 -14.92 -67.70
N ASP A 328 -17.79 -15.99 -68.46
CA ASP A 328 -18.75 -16.46 -69.47
C ASP A 328 -20.01 -17.08 -68.84
N GLU A 329 -19.88 -17.68 -67.65
CA GLU A 329 -21.03 -18.16 -66.87
C GLU A 329 -21.87 -16.99 -66.38
N LEU A 330 -21.23 -15.92 -65.89
CA LEU A 330 -21.92 -14.70 -65.48
C LEU A 330 -22.63 -14.00 -66.65
N VAL A 331 -22.06 -14.08 -67.85
CA VAL A 331 -22.69 -13.61 -69.09
C VAL A 331 -23.91 -14.47 -69.44
N SER A 332 -23.78 -15.79 -69.36
CA SER A 332 -24.88 -16.74 -69.59
C SER A 332 -26.03 -16.55 -68.59
N HIS A 333 -25.71 -16.20 -67.34
CA HIS A 333 -26.68 -15.83 -66.31
C HIS A 333 -27.27 -14.42 -66.48
N HIS A 334 -26.94 -13.71 -67.57
CA HIS A 334 -27.37 -12.34 -67.87
C HIS A 334 -27.01 -11.33 -66.75
N ILE A 335 -25.96 -11.63 -65.98
CA ILE A 335 -25.41 -10.74 -64.94
C ILE A 335 -24.40 -9.78 -65.59
N LEU A 336 -23.57 -10.30 -66.50
CA LEU A 336 -22.70 -9.52 -67.37
C LEU A 336 -23.27 -9.53 -68.79
N GLU A 337 -23.03 -8.46 -69.56
CA GLU A 337 -23.34 -8.47 -71.00
C GLU A 337 -22.21 -9.15 -71.78
N ASP A 338 -22.56 -9.78 -72.91
CA ASP A 338 -21.61 -10.39 -73.84
C ASP A 338 -20.50 -9.41 -74.23
N PRO A 339 -19.22 -9.81 -74.14
CA PRO A 339 -18.09 -8.95 -74.49
C PRO A 339 -18.03 -8.59 -75.99
N GLU A 340 -18.78 -9.27 -76.85
CA GLU A 340 -18.84 -8.97 -78.27
C GLU A 340 -19.61 -7.67 -78.59
N VAL A 341 -20.48 -7.22 -77.67
CA VAL A 341 -21.12 -5.92 -77.81
C VAL A 341 -20.14 -4.86 -77.29
N ALA A 342 -19.41 -4.23 -78.22
CA ALA A 342 -18.35 -3.24 -77.97
C ALA A 342 -18.86 -1.93 -77.35
N VAL A 343 -19.42 -1.99 -76.14
CA VAL A 343 -19.89 -0.84 -75.37
C VAL A 343 -19.11 -0.80 -74.07
N ALA A 344 -18.50 0.36 -73.75
CA ALA A 344 -17.75 0.53 -72.52
C ALA A 344 -18.65 0.30 -71.28
N PRO A 345 -18.14 -0.25 -70.17
CA PRO A 345 -18.94 -0.54 -68.96
C PRO A 345 -19.75 0.66 -68.44
N ILE A 346 -19.22 1.87 -68.62
CA ILE A 346 -19.89 3.12 -68.21
C ILE A 346 -21.14 3.41 -69.04
N LEU A 347 -21.16 3.00 -70.31
CA LEU A 347 -22.24 3.26 -71.26
C LEU A 347 -23.30 2.15 -71.28
N GLN A 348 -23.00 0.99 -70.68
CA GLN A 348 -23.91 -0.15 -70.58
C GLN A 348 -25.25 0.22 -69.93
N GLY A 349 -25.24 1.03 -68.87
CA GLY A 349 -26.48 1.48 -68.21
C GLY A 349 -27.36 2.35 -69.11
N ALA A 350 -26.76 3.22 -69.93
CA ALA A 350 -27.48 4.07 -70.88
C ALA A 350 -28.05 3.25 -72.05
N LYS A 351 -27.30 2.27 -72.55
CA LYS A 351 -27.75 1.30 -73.56
C LYS A 351 -29.00 0.54 -73.11
N HIS A 352 -28.98 -0.10 -71.94
CA HIS A 352 -30.16 -0.81 -71.40
C HIS A 352 -31.36 0.11 -71.18
N LYS A 353 -31.13 1.37 -70.77
CA LYS A 353 -32.20 2.35 -70.60
C LYS A 353 -32.87 2.66 -71.94
N LEU A 354 -32.09 2.87 -72.99
CA LEU A 354 -32.59 3.09 -74.34
C LEU A 354 -33.30 1.84 -74.89
N GLU A 355 -32.73 0.66 -74.72
CA GLU A 355 -33.34 -0.61 -75.14
C GLU A 355 -34.71 -0.85 -74.47
N ARG A 356 -34.82 -0.55 -73.17
CA ARG A 356 -36.11 -0.57 -72.47
C ARG A 356 -37.12 0.43 -73.01
N GLN A 357 -36.69 1.63 -73.40
CA GLN A 357 -37.57 2.61 -74.02
C GLN A 357 -38.06 2.15 -75.39
N LEU A 358 -37.16 1.64 -76.25
CA LEU A 358 -37.51 1.13 -77.57
C LEU A 358 -38.43 -0.09 -77.51
N THR A 359 -38.19 -1.01 -76.57
CA THR A 359 -39.09 -2.16 -76.35
C THR A 359 -40.45 -1.72 -75.80
N ALA A 360 -40.48 -0.77 -74.86
CA ALA A 360 -41.73 -0.18 -74.37
C ALA A 360 -42.53 0.50 -75.49
N ASP A 361 -41.87 1.28 -76.35
CA ASP A 361 -42.49 1.94 -77.49
C ASP A 361 -43.02 0.92 -78.51
N ARG A 362 -42.25 -0.14 -78.78
CA ARG A 362 -42.67 -1.25 -79.65
C ARG A 362 -43.90 -1.96 -79.10
N ILE A 363 -43.90 -2.29 -77.81
CA ILE A 363 -45.05 -2.90 -77.14
C ILE A 363 -46.24 -1.95 -77.18
N ALA A 364 -46.06 -0.65 -76.92
CA ALA A 364 -47.12 0.35 -77.00
C ALA A 364 -47.73 0.43 -78.41
N GLN A 365 -46.91 0.34 -79.47
CA GLN A 365 -47.40 0.27 -80.85
C GLN A 365 -48.18 -1.02 -81.13
N GLN A 366 -47.72 -2.17 -80.61
CA GLN A 366 -48.43 -3.45 -80.74
C GLN A 366 -49.77 -3.42 -80.00
N LEU A 367 -49.83 -2.81 -78.82
CA LEU A 367 -51.06 -2.63 -78.06
C LEU A 367 -52.05 -1.69 -78.76
N ARG A 368 -51.57 -0.65 -79.45
CA ARG A 368 -52.44 0.22 -80.28
C ARG A 368 -53.04 -0.49 -81.49
N LYS A 369 -52.36 -1.50 -82.02
CA LYS A 369 -52.83 -2.34 -83.15
C LYS A 369 -53.60 -3.58 -82.69
N ARG A 370 -53.86 -3.70 -81.38
CA ARG A 370 -54.65 -4.81 -80.84
C ARG A 370 -56.10 -4.66 -81.31
N PRO A 371 -56.69 -5.69 -81.93
CA PRO A 371 -58.11 -5.67 -82.29
C PRO A 371 -58.97 -5.47 -81.04
N SER A 372 -60.02 -4.67 -81.17
CA SER A 372 -61.01 -4.46 -80.12
C SER A 372 -61.76 -5.76 -79.78
N VAL A 373 -62.35 -5.85 -78.59
CA VAL A 373 -63.08 -7.06 -78.14
C VAL A 373 -64.21 -7.40 -79.11
N THR A 374 -64.91 -6.40 -79.62
CA THR A 374 -65.96 -6.53 -80.63
C THR A 374 -65.44 -7.10 -81.96
N GLU A 375 -64.24 -6.69 -82.40
CA GLU A 375 -63.60 -7.26 -83.61
C GLU A 375 -63.13 -8.71 -83.43
N LEU A 376 -62.98 -9.18 -82.18
CA LEU A 376 -62.62 -10.55 -81.86
C LEU A 376 -63.86 -11.46 -81.78
N GLU A 377 -65.00 -10.90 -81.33
CA GLU A 377 -66.33 -11.53 -81.38
C GLU A 377 -66.78 -11.76 -82.84
N GLU A 378 -66.65 -10.73 -83.70
CA GLU A 378 -66.96 -10.84 -85.14
C GLU A 378 -66.10 -11.89 -85.88
N LYS A 379 -64.87 -12.12 -85.40
CA LYS A 379 -63.96 -13.13 -85.96
C LYS A 379 -64.17 -14.52 -85.34
N GLY A 380 -65.15 -14.70 -84.45
CA GLY A 380 -65.49 -15.97 -83.82
C GLY A 380 -64.38 -16.54 -82.93
N ILE A 381 -63.50 -15.68 -82.41
CA ILE A 381 -62.39 -16.08 -81.53
C ILE A 381 -62.83 -16.04 -80.05
N ILE A 382 -63.81 -15.19 -79.74
CA ILE A 382 -64.46 -15.06 -78.42
C ILE A 382 -65.95 -15.24 -78.66
N ASP A 383 -66.63 -16.02 -77.81
CA ASP A 383 -68.10 -16.18 -77.88
C ASP A 383 -68.80 -14.88 -77.46
N GLU A 384 -69.80 -14.44 -78.23
CA GLU A 384 -70.58 -13.22 -77.97
C GLU A 384 -71.16 -13.25 -76.54
N GLY A 385 -70.68 -12.34 -75.68
CA GLY A 385 -71.19 -12.15 -74.32
C GLY A 385 -70.32 -12.66 -73.16
N GLU A 386 -69.15 -13.27 -73.41
CA GLU A 386 -68.28 -13.74 -72.31
C GLU A 386 -67.43 -12.61 -71.67
N LEU A 387 -67.30 -11.45 -72.31
CA LEU A 387 -66.50 -10.30 -71.81
C LEU A 387 -67.19 -8.93 -71.95
N GLY A 388 -68.43 -8.83 -71.46
CA GLY A 388 -68.95 -7.69 -70.68
C GLY A 388 -69.52 -6.45 -71.40
N ASP A 389 -70.84 -6.30 -71.33
CA ASP A 389 -71.60 -5.05 -71.50
C ASP A 389 -71.42 -4.12 -70.26
N ASP A 390 -70.96 -2.89 -70.52
CA ASP A 390 -70.84 -1.80 -69.56
C ASP A 390 -72.23 -1.15 -69.34
N GLY A 391 -72.92 -1.49 -68.24
CA GLY A 391 -74.21 -0.83 -67.93
C GLY A 391 -74.92 -1.18 -66.61
N LEU A 392 -74.50 -0.56 -65.49
CA LEU A 392 -75.26 -0.30 -64.24
C LEU A 392 -75.65 -1.52 -63.34
N PRO A 393 -76.03 -1.36 -62.03
CA PRO A 393 -76.03 -0.20 -61.13
C PRO A 393 -75.30 -0.44 -59.78
N ALA A 394 -75.28 0.62 -58.95
CA ALA A 394 -74.86 0.62 -57.54
C ALA A 394 -75.42 -0.55 -56.70
N GLN A 395 -74.65 -0.94 -55.67
CA GLN A 395 -75.00 -1.89 -54.60
C GLN A 395 -74.81 -3.40 -54.85
N LYS A 396 -73.87 -3.81 -55.71
CA LYS A 396 -73.22 -5.13 -55.52
C LYS A 396 -72.06 -4.96 -54.57
N LYS A 397 -72.22 -5.49 -53.34
CA LYS A 397 -71.18 -5.61 -52.32
C LYS A 397 -69.97 -6.34 -52.93
N CYS A 398 -69.03 -5.58 -53.46
CA CYS A 398 -67.75 -6.10 -53.92
C CYS A 398 -66.92 -6.32 -52.67
N SER A 399 -67.19 -7.42 -51.96
CA SER A 399 -66.34 -7.84 -50.85
C SER A 399 -64.94 -8.03 -51.42
N LEU A 400 -63.98 -7.22 -50.95
CA LEU A 400 -62.61 -7.35 -51.42
C LEU A 400 -62.15 -8.77 -51.07
N SER A 401 -61.48 -9.43 -52.02
CA SER A 401 -60.81 -10.70 -51.72
C SER A 401 -59.94 -10.53 -50.47
N ARG A 402 -59.79 -11.56 -49.63
CA ARG A 402 -58.95 -11.53 -48.43
C ARG A 402 -57.57 -10.90 -48.70
N ARG A 403 -56.97 -11.22 -49.85
CA ARG A 403 -55.71 -10.63 -50.31
C ARG A 403 -55.81 -9.12 -50.54
N ALA A 404 -56.89 -8.67 -51.17
CA ALA A 404 -57.13 -7.24 -51.41
C ALA A 404 -57.36 -6.48 -50.09
N ARG A 405 -58.14 -7.04 -49.14
CA ARG A 405 -58.31 -6.48 -47.78
C ARG A 405 -56.97 -6.27 -47.07
N TYR A 406 -56.10 -7.28 -47.06
CA TYR A 406 -54.76 -7.14 -46.48
C TYR A 406 -53.91 -6.06 -47.16
N THR A 407 -53.89 -6.04 -48.49
CA THR A 407 -53.11 -5.02 -49.21
C THR A 407 -53.60 -3.61 -48.93
N LEU A 408 -54.92 -3.45 -48.81
CA LEU A 408 -55.54 -2.17 -48.47
C LEU A 408 -55.17 -1.74 -47.06
N ALA A 409 -55.30 -2.62 -46.07
CA ALA A 409 -54.95 -2.36 -44.67
C ALA A 409 -53.45 -2.04 -44.49
N LEU A 410 -52.57 -2.78 -45.17
CA LEU A 410 -51.12 -2.52 -45.12
C LEU A 410 -50.75 -1.20 -45.81
N LYS A 411 -51.45 -0.83 -46.89
CA LYS A 411 -51.27 0.46 -47.56
C LYS A 411 -51.77 1.62 -46.69
N ALA A 412 -52.90 1.43 -46.00
CA ALA A 412 -53.42 2.37 -45.01
C ALA A 412 -52.44 2.57 -43.84
N ALA A 413 -51.94 1.50 -43.22
CA ALA A 413 -50.91 1.55 -42.18
C ALA A 413 -49.60 2.20 -42.68
N GLY A 414 -49.26 2.01 -43.95
CA GLY A 414 -48.16 2.71 -44.62
C GLY A 414 -48.37 4.21 -44.69
N ARG A 415 -49.58 4.65 -45.07
CA ARG A 415 -49.97 6.06 -45.19
C ARG A 415 -49.98 6.76 -43.83
N ILE A 416 -50.61 6.18 -42.81
CA ILE A 416 -50.66 6.76 -41.46
C ILE A 416 -49.25 6.97 -40.88
N ALA A 417 -48.34 6.02 -41.16
CA ALA A 417 -46.94 6.15 -40.76
C ALA A 417 -46.14 7.18 -41.59
N ALA A 418 -46.45 7.34 -42.88
CA ALA A 418 -45.84 8.37 -43.73
C ALA A 418 -46.23 9.78 -43.28
N ASP A 419 -47.46 9.91 -42.78
CA ASP A 419 -48.01 11.15 -42.21
C ASP A 419 -47.56 11.38 -40.74
N ASN A 420 -46.63 10.55 -40.22
CA ASN A 420 -46.06 10.60 -38.86
C ASN A 420 -47.07 10.56 -37.71
N LEU A 421 -48.29 10.04 -37.93
CA LEU A 421 -49.28 9.90 -36.86
C LEU A 421 -48.93 8.76 -35.89
N ILE A 422 -48.25 7.71 -36.39
CA ILE A 422 -47.91 6.49 -35.65
C ILE A 422 -46.38 6.27 -35.68
N THR A 423 -45.80 5.80 -34.55
CA THR A 423 -44.38 5.43 -34.44
C THR A 423 -44.06 4.09 -35.14
N GLN A 424 -42.78 3.81 -35.38
CA GLN A 424 -42.37 2.58 -36.08
C GLN A 424 -42.78 1.29 -35.33
N ASP A 425 -42.80 1.33 -34.00
CA ASP A 425 -43.18 0.19 -33.15
C ASP A 425 -44.70 -0.03 -33.14
N GLU A 426 -45.48 1.03 -33.02
CA GLU A 426 -46.95 0.98 -33.12
C GLU A 426 -47.39 0.50 -34.52
N LYS A 427 -46.66 0.90 -35.58
CA LYS A 427 -46.89 0.39 -36.94
C LYS A 427 -46.61 -1.10 -37.05
N ALA A 428 -45.59 -1.62 -36.36
CA ALA A 428 -45.31 -3.05 -36.35
C ALA A 428 -46.45 -3.83 -35.68
N ARG A 429 -46.94 -3.36 -34.53
CA ARG A 429 -48.11 -3.95 -33.86
C ARG A 429 -49.36 -3.93 -34.72
N LEU A 430 -49.64 -2.80 -35.39
CA LEU A 430 -50.77 -2.71 -36.31
C LEU A 430 -50.66 -3.71 -37.47
N LYS A 431 -49.44 -3.96 -37.98
CA LYS A 431 -49.23 -5.00 -39.00
C LYS A 431 -49.49 -6.40 -38.47
N ASP A 432 -49.09 -6.69 -37.24
CA ASP A 432 -49.35 -7.98 -36.61
C ASP A 432 -50.86 -8.19 -36.40
N LEU A 433 -51.59 -7.15 -35.97
CA LEU A 433 -53.05 -7.15 -35.85
C LEU A 433 -53.77 -7.33 -37.19
N ILE A 434 -53.22 -6.74 -38.27
CA ILE A 434 -53.69 -6.98 -39.63
C ILE A 434 -53.48 -8.45 -40.00
N LEU A 435 -52.32 -9.03 -39.72
CA LEU A 435 -52.02 -10.43 -40.07
C LEU A 435 -52.82 -11.44 -39.24
N SER A 436 -53.22 -11.08 -38.02
CA SER A 436 -54.03 -11.94 -37.13
C SER A 436 -55.54 -11.79 -37.33
N ASP A 437 -55.99 -11.01 -38.33
CA ASP A 437 -57.41 -10.71 -38.57
C ASP A 437 -58.14 -10.18 -37.32
N ASP A 438 -57.53 -9.22 -36.61
CA ASP A 438 -58.15 -8.64 -35.41
C ASP A 438 -59.51 -8.00 -35.73
N GLU A 439 -60.50 -8.24 -34.86
CA GLU A 439 -61.92 -7.92 -35.10
C GLU A 439 -62.13 -6.44 -35.44
N LYS A 440 -61.36 -5.56 -34.80
CA LYS A 440 -61.43 -4.10 -35.02
C LYS A 440 -60.89 -3.66 -36.37
N VAL A 441 -59.81 -4.30 -36.84
CA VAL A 441 -59.19 -4.03 -38.13
C VAL A 441 -60.08 -4.54 -39.26
N VAL A 442 -60.65 -5.73 -39.10
CA VAL A 442 -61.60 -6.30 -40.06
C VAL A 442 -62.86 -5.43 -40.15
N ALA A 443 -63.43 -5.01 -39.01
CA ALA A 443 -64.60 -4.12 -38.99
C ALA A 443 -64.34 -2.78 -39.70
N ALA A 444 -63.15 -2.18 -39.52
CA ALA A 444 -62.77 -0.95 -40.20
C ALA A 444 -62.72 -1.11 -41.73
N ILE A 445 -62.19 -2.24 -42.21
CA ILE A 445 -62.14 -2.55 -43.65
C ILE A 445 -63.54 -2.84 -44.19
N GLU A 446 -64.39 -3.51 -43.43
CA GLU A 446 -65.78 -3.79 -43.83
C GLU A 446 -66.63 -2.52 -43.90
N CYS A 447 -66.42 -1.56 -43.00
CA CYS A 447 -67.06 -0.23 -43.09
C CYS A 447 -66.58 0.52 -44.35
N TYR A 448 -65.28 0.45 -44.66
CA TYR A 448 -64.74 1.00 -45.91
C TYR A 448 -65.34 0.32 -47.16
N GLU A 449 -65.59 -0.98 -47.13
CA GLU A 449 -66.23 -1.69 -48.24
C GLU A 449 -67.68 -1.24 -48.48
N LEU A 450 -68.38 -0.81 -47.43
CA LEU A 450 -69.76 -0.35 -47.51
C LEU A 450 -69.84 1.10 -47.99
N ASP A 451 -69.06 1.99 -47.37
CA ASP A 451 -69.25 3.43 -47.51
C ASP A 451 -68.16 4.10 -48.37
N GLN A 452 -67.09 3.38 -48.74
CA GLN A 452 -65.92 3.86 -49.49
C GLN A 452 -65.22 5.08 -48.86
N ASP A 453 -65.44 5.33 -47.57
CA ASP A 453 -64.83 6.42 -46.83
C ASP A 453 -63.44 6.03 -46.33
N ILE A 454 -62.41 6.55 -47.01
CA ILE A 454 -61.00 6.30 -46.67
C ILE A 454 -60.63 6.96 -45.33
N GLU A 455 -61.22 8.11 -44.99
CA GLU A 455 -60.84 8.87 -43.80
C GLU A 455 -61.30 8.15 -42.52
N GLU A 456 -62.51 7.61 -42.52
CA GLU A 456 -63.04 6.83 -41.40
C GLU A 456 -62.25 5.53 -41.17
N MET A 457 -61.83 4.85 -42.24
CA MET A 457 -60.96 3.67 -42.16
C MET A 457 -59.57 4.02 -41.58
N LEU A 458 -58.99 5.17 -41.94
CA LEU A 458 -57.69 5.58 -41.42
C LEU A 458 -57.76 5.99 -39.94
N ASP A 459 -58.82 6.68 -39.52
CA ASP A 459 -59.00 7.09 -38.12
C ASP A 459 -59.25 5.88 -37.19
N THR A 460 -60.06 4.92 -37.64
CA THR A 460 -60.28 3.67 -36.89
C THR A 460 -58.99 2.86 -36.74
N LEU A 461 -58.20 2.69 -37.81
CA LEU A 461 -56.90 2.00 -37.74
C LEU A 461 -55.87 2.78 -36.91
N TYR A 462 -55.88 4.11 -36.95
CA TYR A 462 -55.06 4.96 -36.09
C TYR A 462 -55.36 4.73 -34.61
N ARG A 463 -56.65 4.70 -34.27
CA ARG A 463 -57.13 4.46 -32.91
C ARG A 463 -56.76 3.07 -32.41
N VAL A 464 -56.87 2.04 -33.26
CA VAL A 464 -56.43 0.68 -32.96
C VAL A 464 -54.92 0.64 -32.67
N ALA A 465 -54.10 1.30 -33.50
CA ALA A 465 -52.66 1.32 -33.29
C ALA A 465 -52.21 2.05 -32.01
N LYS A 466 -52.99 3.02 -31.53
CA LYS A 466 -52.71 3.78 -30.29
C LYS A 466 -53.21 3.08 -29.01
N LEU A 467 -54.22 2.22 -29.13
CA LEU A 467 -54.84 1.53 -27.99
C LEU A 467 -54.22 0.16 -27.69
N SER A 468 -53.43 -0.40 -28.62
CA SER A 468 -52.92 -1.78 -28.58
C SER A 468 -51.45 -1.95 -28.15
#